data_AF-A0AA45WKM5-F1
#
_entry.id   AF-A0AA45WKM5-F1
#
_cell.length_a   1.000
_cell.length_b   1.000
_cell.length_c   1.000
_cell.angle_alpha   90.00
_cell.angle_beta   90.00
_cell.angle_gamma   90.00
#
_symmetry.space_group_name_H-M   'P 1'
#
loop_
_entity.id
_entity.type
_entity.pdbx_description
1 polymer ?
#
loop_
_entity_poly.entity_id
_entity_poly.type
_entity_poly.pdbx_seq_one_letter_code
_entity_poly.pdbx_strand_id
1 'polypeptide(L)'
;MKIHKTLLLKIYEPNKAKREYLDNIINVYAKTLNFYLDAIKNLGMFYIASLDNKQALTYLEYQTVKTSTHPNPKYPIFDGVQTNIRRSAINKAVGMVKSYLSNLYN
;
A
#
# COMPACT_ATOMS: atom_id res chain seq x y z
N MET A 1 22.15 23.49 -45.44
CA MET A 1 21.40 22.34 -44.88
C MET A 1 20.32 22.89 -43.96
N LYS A 2 19.04 22.91 -44.38
CA LYS A 2 17.94 23.41 -43.53
C LYS A 2 17.60 22.33 -42.51
N ILE A 3 17.92 22.58 -41.24
CA ILE A 3 17.50 21.71 -40.14
C ILE A 3 15.99 21.86 -40.01
N HIS A 4 15.23 20.88 -40.49
CA HIS A 4 13.79 20.83 -40.27
C HIS A 4 13.55 20.62 -38.76
N LYS A 5 12.82 21.54 -38.11
CA LYS A 5 12.40 21.49 -36.69
C LYS A 5 11.83 20.12 -36.27
N THR A 6 11.37 19.32 -37.23
CA THR A 6 10.84 17.97 -37.07
C THR A 6 11.85 16.94 -36.55
N LEU A 7 13.17 17.13 -36.75
CA LEU A 7 14.18 16.18 -36.26
C LEU A 7 14.46 16.30 -34.74
N LEU A 8 14.16 17.45 -34.13
CA LEU A 8 14.30 17.67 -32.68
C LEU A 8 13.16 17.05 -31.85
N LEU A 9 12.15 16.47 -32.50
CA LEU A 9 11.00 15.81 -31.84
C LEU A 9 11.28 14.36 -31.44
N LYS A 10 12.51 13.84 -31.62
CA LYS A 10 12.82 12.41 -31.43
C LYS A 10 13.26 11.98 -30.03
N ILE A 11 13.34 12.88 -29.03
CA ILE A 11 13.64 12.49 -27.64
C ILE A 11 12.87 13.36 -26.63
N TYR A 12 11.59 13.60 -26.90
CA TYR A 12 10.68 14.06 -25.85
C TYR A 12 9.80 12.88 -25.53
N GLU A 13 9.97 12.24 -24.37
CA GLU A 13 8.98 11.28 -23.87
C GLU A 13 7.78 12.10 -23.37
N PRO A 14 6.69 12.25 -24.15
CA PRO A 14 5.62 13.19 -23.82
C PRO A 14 4.87 12.82 -22.53
N ASN A 15 5.09 11.59 -22.04
CA ASN A 15 4.45 11.04 -20.85
C ASN A 15 5.47 10.66 -19.76
N LYS A 16 6.72 11.13 -19.81
CA LYS A 16 7.73 10.82 -18.77
C LYS A 16 7.21 11.11 -17.37
N ALA A 17 6.63 12.29 -17.15
CA ALA A 17 6.03 12.68 -15.88
C ALA A 17 4.87 11.75 -15.45
N LYS A 18 4.07 11.23 -16.39
CA LYS A 18 2.99 10.29 -16.08
C LYS A 18 3.51 8.90 -15.70
N ARG A 19 4.59 8.45 -16.33
CA ARG A 19 5.27 7.20 -15.96
C ARG A 19 5.90 7.32 -14.58
N GLU A 20 6.67 8.38 -14.34
CA GLU A 20 7.26 8.65 -13.02
C GLU A 20 6.19 8.73 -11.93
N TYR A 21 5.03 9.33 -12.21
CA TYR A 21 3.90 9.35 -11.30
C TYR A 21 3.35 7.94 -11.01
N LEU A 22 3.18 7.10 -12.04
CA LEU A 22 2.75 5.71 -11.87
C LEU A 22 3.77 4.90 -11.07
N ASP A 23 5.05 5.02 -11.38
CA ASP A 23 6.14 4.35 -10.66
C ASP A 23 6.16 4.76 -9.19
N ASN A 24 5.92 6.04 -8.91
CA ASN A 24 5.76 6.53 -7.54
C ASN A 24 4.56 5.88 -6.83
N ILE A 25 3.41 5.76 -7.48
CA ILE A 25 2.24 5.07 -6.90
C ILE A 25 2.55 3.61 -6.62
N ILE A 26 3.19 2.90 -7.55
CA ILE A 26 3.58 1.50 -7.39
C ILE A 26 4.53 1.35 -6.19
N ASN A 27 5.52 2.22 -6.09
CA ASN A 27 6.48 2.24 -4.99
C ASN A 27 5.80 2.51 -3.64
N VAL A 28 4.87 3.48 -3.59
CA VAL A 28 4.09 3.77 -2.37
C VAL A 28 3.23 2.56 -2.00
N TYR A 29 2.51 1.98 -2.95
CA TYR A 29 1.67 0.80 -2.69
C TYR A 29 2.49 -0.38 -2.18
N ALA A 30 3.64 -0.69 -2.79
CA ALA A 30 4.52 -1.77 -2.35
C ALA A 30 5.04 -1.53 -0.93
N LYS A 31 5.49 -0.31 -0.61
CA LYS A 31 5.91 0.06 0.75
C LYS A 31 4.77 -0.08 1.75
N THR A 32 3.57 0.38 1.40
CA THR A 32 2.38 0.27 2.26
C THR A 32 1.99 -1.19 2.49
N LEU A 33 2.05 -2.03 1.45
CA LEU A 33 1.73 -3.45 1.56
C LEU A 33 2.71 -4.17 2.49
N ASN A 34 4.02 -3.97 2.30
CA ASN A 34 5.05 -4.55 3.15
C ASN A 34 4.88 -4.11 4.61
N PHE A 35 4.62 -2.83 4.83
CA PHE A 35 4.32 -2.30 6.16
C PHE A 35 3.15 -3.04 6.84
N TYR A 36 2.05 -3.28 6.12
CA TYR A 36 0.91 -4.00 6.71
C TYR A 36 1.18 -5.49 6.95
N LEU A 37 1.98 -6.15 6.12
CA LEU A 37 2.41 -7.52 6.38
C LEU A 37 3.23 -7.60 7.67
N ASP A 38 4.17 -6.67 7.87
CA ASP A 38 4.96 -6.58 9.09
C ASP A 38 4.09 -6.21 10.31
N ALA A 39 3.15 -5.28 10.15
CA ALA A 39 2.21 -4.92 11.21
C ALA A 39 1.35 -6.12 11.63
N ILE A 40 0.84 -6.90 10.68
CA ILE A 40 0.05 -8.11 10.96
C ILE A 40 0.90 -9.16 11.71
N LYS A 41 2.15 -9.36 11.28
CA LYS A 41 3.08 -10.26 11.96
C LYS A 41 3.29 -9.86 13.43
N ASN A 42 3.41 -8.57 13.70
CA ASN A 42 3.63 -8.04 15.05
C ASN A 42 2.35 -7.97 15.92
N LEU A 43 1.18 -7.74 15.31
CA LEU A 43 -0.11 -7.66 16.01
C LEU A 43 -0.74 -9.04 16.26
N GLY A 44 -0.31 -10.07 15.52
CA GLY A 44 -0.76 -11.45 15.68
C GLY A 44 -1.56 -11.92 14.47
N MET A 45 -0.94 -12.77 13.64
CA MET A 45 -1.54 -13.22 12.38
C MET A 45 -2.82 -14.04 12.58
N PHE A 46 -2.87 -14.91 13.61
CA PHE A 46 -4.04 -15.75 13.89
C PHE A 46 -5.25 -14.92 14.31
N TYR A 47 -5.02 -13.91 15.16
CA TYR A 47 -6.08 -13.00 15.57
C TYR A 47 -6.67 -12.27 14.36
N ILE A 48 -5.82 -11.68 13.53
CA ILE A 48 -6.27 -10.92 12.35
C ILE A 48 -6.96 -11.83 11.33
N ALA A 49 -6.48 -13.06 11.17
CA ALA A 49 -7.12 -14.03 10.28
C ALA A 49 -8.50 -14.50 10.78
N SER A 50 -8.73 -14.49 12.10
CA SER A 50 -10.03 -14.85 12.70
C SER A 50 -11.10 -13.77 12.50
N LEU A 51 -10.70 -12.53 12.24
CA LEU A 51 -11.61 -11.40 12.02
C LEU A 51 -12.27 -11.46 10.63
N ASP A 52 -13.49 -10.94 10.54
CA ASP A 52 -14.08 -10.61 9.24
C ASP A 52 -13.26 -9.49 8.55
N ASN A 53 -13.44 -9.31 7.24
CA ASN A 53 -12.63 -8.34 6.49
C ASN A 53 -12.84 -6.89 6.95
N LYS A 54 -14.04 -6.53 7.41
CA LYS A 54 -14.38 -5.18 7.86
C LYS A 54 -13.77 -4.89 9.24
N GLN A 55 -13.82 -5.87 10.13
CA GLN A 55 -13.20 -5.87 11.45
C GLN A 55 -11.68 -5.79 11.32
N ALA A 56 -11.07 -6.64 10.49
CA ALA A 56 -9.63 -6.61 10.24
C ALA A 56 -9.18 -5.25 9.69
N LEU A 57 -9.93 -4.68 8.73
CA LEU A 57 -9.67 -3.35 8.20
C LEU A 57 -9.74 -2.28 9.29
N THR A 58 -10.81 -2.25 10.07
CA THR A 58 -11.03 -1.25 11.12
C THR A 58 -9.97 -1.35 12.21
N TYR A 59 -9.64 -2.58 12.62
CA TYR A 59 -8.61 -2.85 13.60
C TYR A 59 -7.24 -2.38 13.13
N LEU A 60 -6.85 -2.71 11.89
CA LEU A 60 -5.56 -2.29 11.34
C LEU A 60 -5.51 -0.77 11.11
N GLU A 61 -6.60 -0.13 10.67
CA GLU A 61 -6.65 1.34 10.61
C GLU A 61 -6.47 1.94 12.00
N TYR A 62 -7.12 1.42 13.04
CA TYR A 62 -6.97 1.91 14.42
C TYR A 62 -5.55 1.74 14.96
N GLN A 63 -4.90 0.61 14.69
CA GLN A 63 -3.55 0.33 15.17
C GLN A 63 -2.47 1.11 14.42
N THR A 64 -2.77 1.64 13.23
CA THR A 64 -1.75 2.21 12.33
C THR A 64 -1.95 3.66 11.91
N VAL A 65 -3.18 4.16 11.89
CA VAL A 65 -3.50 5.51 11.42
C VAL A 65 -3.63 6.44 12.63
N LYS A 66 -2.90 7.55 12.56
CA LYS A 66 -3.07 8.64 13.51
C LYS A 66 -4.35 9.41 13.19
N THR A 67 -5.22 9.54 14.18
CA THR A 67 -6.43 10.37 14.10
C THR A 67 -6.45 11.38 15.25
N SER A 68 -7.32 12.38 15.18
CA SER A 68 -7.53 13.33 16.29
C SER A 68 -7.98 12.61 17.57
N THR A 69 -8.79 11.56 17.42
CA THR A 69 -9.28 10.72 18.53
C THR A 69 -8.26 9.68 19.00
N HIS A 70 -7.28 9.35 18.17
CA HIS A 70 -6.24 8.36 18.45
C HIS A 70 -4.88 8.85 17.93
N PRO A 71 -4.21 9.75 18.66
CA PRO A 71 -3.01 10.43 18.16
C PRO A 71 -1.76 9.57 18.14
N ASN A 72 -1.73 8.45 18.88
CA ASN A 72 -0.54 7.62 19.08
C ASN A 72 -0.84 6.15 18.73
N PRO A 73 -0.95 5.80 17.44
CA PRO A 73 -1.07 4.41 17.01
C PRO A 73 0.14 3.57 17.42
N LYS A 74 -0.09 2.28 17.73
CA LYS A 74 0.97 1.35 18.16
C LYS A 74 1.99 1.08 17.05
N TYR A 75 1.52 1.03 15.81
CA TYR A 75 2.35 0.83 14.62
C TYR A 75 2.05 1.96 13.61
N PRO A 76 2.58 3.17 13.81
CA PRO A 76 2.25 4.31 12.94
C PRO A 76 2.68 4.02 11.49
N ILE A 77 1.74 4.20 10.56
CA ILE A 77 2.08 4.25 9.14
C ILE A 77 2.81 5.56 8.81
N PHE A 78 3.68 5.52 7.80
CA PHE A 78 4.34 6.70 7.27
C PHE A 78 3.35 7.68 6.63
N ASP A 79 3.70 8.98 6.65
CA ASP A 79 2.85 10.05 6.12
C ASP A 79 2.73 10.00 4.58
N GLY A 80 1.68 10.64 4.06
CA GLY A 80 1.46 10.78 2.62
C GLY A 80 0.76 9.60 1.93
N VAL A 81 0.36 8.57 2.68
CA VAL A 81 -0.38 7.43 2.12
C VAL A 81 -1.87 7.77 1.98
N GLN A 82 -2.34 7.79 0.73
CA GLN A 82 -3.75 8.01 0.42
C GLN A 82 -4.64 6.87 0.96
N THR A 83 -5.85 7.20 1.39
CA THR A 83 -6.78 6.24 2.02
C THR A 83 -7.14 5.06 1.11
N ASN A 84 -7.31 5.27 -0.19
CA ASN A 84 -7.56 4.20 -1.17
C ASN A 84 -6.39 3.19 -1.23
N ILE A 85 -5.15 3.68 -1.31
CA ILE A 85 -3.94 2.85 -1.31
C ILE A 85 -3.84 2.07 0.00
N ARG A 86 -4.03 2.75 1.13
CA ARG A 86 -3.97 2.16 2.46
C ARG A 86 -4.98 1.01 2.62
N ARG A 87 -6.26 1.26 2.35
CA ARG A 87 -7.32 0.25 2.50
C ARG A 87 -7.16 -0.92 1.54
N SER A 88 -6.74 -0.65 0.31
CA SER A 88 -6.41 -1.69 -0.67
C SER A 88 -5.26 -2.58 -0.18
N ALA A 89 -4.18 -1.98 0.33
CA ALA A 89 -3.04 -2.70 0.87
C ALA A 89 -3.40 -3.52 2.11
N ILE A 90 -4.22 -2.99 3.03
CA ILE A 90 -4.73 -3.74 4.19
C ILE A 90 -5.48 -4.99 3.74
N ASN A 91 -6.46 -4.83 2.85
CA ASN A 91 -7.27 -5.95 2.37
C ASN A 91 -6.40 -7.01 1.67
N LYS A 92 -5.41 -6.57 0.88
CA LYS A 92 -4.48 -7.48 0.21
C LYS A 92 -3.61 -8.24 1.23
N ALA A 93 -3.06 -7.54 2.22
CA ALA A 93 -2.24 -8.14 3.27
C ALA A 93 -3.03 -9.17 4.10
N VAL A 94 -4.24 -8.82 4.51
CA VAL A 94 -5.16 -9.73 5.24
C VAL A 94 -5.46 -10.97 4.39
N GLY A 95 -5.76 -10.79 3.10
CA GLY A 95 -6.02 -11.91 2.18
C GLY A 95 -4.81 -12.83 2.02
N MET A 96 -3.60 -12.28 1.89
CA MET A 96 -2.35 -13.06 1.83
C MET A 96 -2.15 -13.89 3.10
N VAL A 97 -2.36 -13.28 4.27
CA VAL A 97 -2.19 -13.95 5.57
C VAL A 97 -3.21 -15.07 5.77
N LYS A 98 -4.48 -14.82 5.43
CA LYS A 98 -5.54 -15.85 5.48
C LYS A 98 -5.21 -17.02 4.55
N SER A 99 -4.77 -16.73 3.32
CA SER A 99 -4.37 -17.76 2.37
C SER A 99 -3.18 -18.57 2.86
N TYR A 100 -2.17 -17.93 3.44
CA TYR A 100 -1.02 -18.62 4.02
C TYR A 100 -1.44 -19.57 5.14
N LEU A 101 -2.27 -19.10 6.08
CA LEU A 101 -2.74 -19.92 7.19
C LEU A 101 -3.61 -21.08 6.72
N SER A 102 -4.49 -20.86 5.74
CA SER A 102 -5.31 -21.93 5.17
C SER A 102 -4.46 -23.04 4.55
N ASN A 103 -3.32 -22.71 3.94
CA ASN A 103 -2.40 -23.70 3.38
C ASN A 103 -1.51 -24.37 4.42
N LEU A 104 -1.42 -23.84 5.64
CA LEU A 104 -0.63 -24.42 6.72
C LEU A 104 -1.37 -25.55 7.45
N TYR A 105 -2.71 -25.54 7.38
CA TYR A 105 -3.59 -26.56 7.96
C TYR A 105 -4.02 -27.63 6.95
N ASN A 106 -3.61 -27.51 5.68
CA ASN A 106 -3.80 -28.50 4.63
C ASN A 106 -2.53 -29.33 4.46
#